data_AF-A0A7S0VUT7-F1
#
_entry.id   AF-A0A7S0VUT7-F1
#
_cell.length_a   1.000
_cell.length_b   1.000
_cell.length_c   1.000
_cell.angle_alpha   90.00
_cell.angle_beta   90.00
_cell.angle_gamma   90.00
#
_symmetry.space_group_name_H-M   'P 1'
#
loop_
_entity.id
_entity.type
_entity.pdbx_description
1 polymer ?
#
loop_
_entity_poly.entity_id
_entity_poly.type
_entity_poly.pdbx_seq_one_letter_code
_entity_poly.pdbx_strand_id
1 'polypeptide(L)'
;EPVEPNAMFEDWHGEKKGLRFEHGYVKVGASGPTACRDLPTAAMTVTMWVRFTSITEKWHGLFSCSQNQGTYERGWIFGVRQGAINFFLKGTGSNAFTTLTDSKGTALNHWYHLAAL
;
A
#
# COMPACT_ATOMS: atom_id res chain seq x y z
N GLU A 1 -19.46 -20.76 -9.10
CA GLU A 1 -18.90 -21.00 -7.76
C GLU A 1 -18.96 -19.69 -6.98
N PRO A 2 -19.19 -19.70 -5.66
CA PRO A 2 -19.20 -18.46 -4.90
C PRO A 2 -17.76 -17.91 -4.84
N VAL A 3 -17.59 -16.67 -5.28
CA VAL A 3 -16.31 -15.96 -5.23
C VAL A 3 -15.99 -15.68 -3.76
N GLU A 4 -14.91 -16.27 -3.24
CA GLU A 4 -14.45 -15.96 -1.89
C GLU A 4 -14.21 -14.45 -1.73
N PRO A 5 -14.47 -13.87 -0.55
CA PRO A 5 -14.20 -12.46 -0.34
C PRO A 5 -12.71 -12.18 -0.55
N ASN A 6 -12.41 -11.20 -1.39
CA ASN A 6 -11.06 -10.73 -1.75
C ASN A 6 -10.17 -10.34 -0.55
N ALA A 7 -10.77 -10.18 0.64
CA ALA A 7 -10.08 -9.97 1.90
C ALA A 7 -10.68 -10.86 2.99
N MET A 8 -9.82 -11.58 3.72
CA MET A 8 -10.21 -12.40 4.87
C MET A 8 -9.47 -11.97 6.12
N PHE A 9 -10.12 -12.06 7.28
CA PHE A 9 -9.42 -11.90 8.55
C PHE A 9 -8.47 -13.09 8.76
N GLU A 10 -7.21 -12.78 9.04
CA GLU A 10 -6.20 -13.78 9.36
C GLU A 10 -5.98 -13.85 10.87
N ASP A 11 -6.02 -15.07 11.41
CA ASP A 11 -5.72 -15.32 12.81
C ASP A 11 -4.22 -15.19 13.06
N TRP A 12 -3.87 -14.26 13.94
CA TRP A 12 -2.53 -14.08 14.46
C TRP A 12 -2.53 -14.38 15.96
N HIS A 13 -1.90 -15.50 16.36
CA HIS A 13 -1.83 -15.93 17.76
C HIS A 13 -3.20 -16.08 18.44
N GLY A 14 -4.20 -16.62 17.73
CA GLY A 14 -5.54 -16.86 18.29
C GLY A 14 -6.47 -15.65 18.28
N GLU A 15 -6.05 -14.52 17.69
CA GLU A 15 -6.89 -13.34 17.48
C GLU A 15 -6.90 -12.92 16.00
N LYS A 16 -8.08 -12.56 15.47
CA LYS A 16 -8.26 -12.04 14.11
C LYS A 16 -7.66 -10.63 13.98
N LYS A 17 -6.34 -10.53 13.82
CA LYS A 17 -5.58 -9.26 13.78
C LYS A 17 -5.03 -8.91 12.41
N GLY A 18 -5.08 -9.82 11.43
CA GLY A 18 -4.57 -9.60 10.08
C GLY A 18 -5.67 -9.48 9.02
N LEU A 19 -5.30 -8.91 7.87
CA LEU A 19 -6.09 -8.99 6.64
C LEU A 19 -5.26 -9.70 5.58
N ARG A 20 -5.75 -10.81 5.06
CA ARG A 20 -5.19 -11.50 3.90
C ARG A 20 -5.90 -11.01 2.64
N PHE A 21 -5.11 -10.64 1.64
CA PHE A 21 -5.59 -10.26 0.32
C PHE A 21 -5.04 -11.24 -0.71
N GLU A 22 -5.91 -11.74 -1.58
CA GLU A 22 -5.48 -12.54 -2.73
C GLU A 22 -5.54 -11.74 -4.02
N HIS A 23 -6.47 -10.79 -4.12
CA HIS A 23 -6.57 -9.76 -5.15
C HIS A 23 -7.41 -8.59 -4.62
N GLY A 24 -7.36 -7.42 -5.27
CA GLY A 24 -8.21 -6.27 -4.93
C GLY A 24 -7.68 -5.42 -3.76
N TYR A 25 -8.58 -4.63 -3.15
CA TYR A 25 -8.22 -3.66 -2.12
C TYR A 25 -9.40 -3.37 -1.20
N VAL A 26 -9.12 -2.90 0.01
CA VAL A 26 -10.12 -2.34 0.94
C VAL A 26 -9.94 -0.83 0.97
N LYS A 27 -11.05 -0.09 0.86
CA LYS A 27 -11.07 1.36 1.08
C LYS A 27 -11.22 1.63 2.57
N VAL A 28 -10.33 2.43 3.13
CA VAL A 28 -10.41 2.89 4.52
C VAL A 28 -10.79 4.38 4.51
N GLY A 29 -11.91 4.72 5.16
CA GLY A 29 -12.39 6.10 5.26
C GLY A 29 -13.24 6.58 4.06
N ALA A 30 -13.33 7.89 3.90
CA ALA A 30 -14.16 8.53 2.88
C ALA A 30 -13.58 8.35 1.46
N SER A 31 -14.43 8.06 0.49
CA SER A 31 -14.07 7.98 -0.92
C SER A 31 -14.43 9.26 -1.68
N GLY A 32 -13.66 9.60 -2.71
CA GLY A 32 -13.96 10.73 -3.60
C GLY A 32 -12.76 11.68 -3.77
N PRO A 33 -12.97 12.84 -4.43
CA PRO A 33 -11.89 13.78 -4.74
C PRO A 33 -11.16 14.32 -3.51
N THR A 34 -11.82 14.30 -2.36
CA THR A 34 -11.33 14.83 -1.08
C THR A 34 -10.87 13.75 -0.11
N ALA A 35 -10.79 12.47 -0.53
CA ALA A 35 -10.45 11.35 0.34
C ALA A 35 -9.13 11.53 1.11
N CYS A 36 -8.16 12.23 0.51
CA CYS A 36 -6.86 12.51 1.14
C CYS A 36 -6.75 13.92 1.73
N ARG A 37 -7.83 14.71 1.77
CA ARG A 37 -7.79 16.14 2.15
C ARG A 37 -7.37 16.34 3.61
N ASP A 38 -7.80 15.44 4.48
CA ASP A 38 -7.61 15.58 5.92
C ASP A 38 -6.37 14.80 6.43
N LEU A 39 -5.49 14.37 5.50
CA LEU A 39 -4.22 13.74 5.87
C LEU A 39 -3.17 14.76 6.30
N PRO A 40 -2.17 14.35 7.11
CA PRO A 40 -1.05 15.20 7.49
C PRO A 40 -0.33 15.78 6.26
N THR A 41 -0.04 17.07 6.29
CA THR A 41 0.55 17.81 5.14
C THR A 41 2.05 18.09 5.29
N ALA A 42 2.62 17.89 6.48
CA ALA A 42 4.02 18.22 6.78
C ALA A 42 4.85 17.02 7.19
N ALA A 43 4.32 16.18 8.09
CA ALA A 43 4.99 14.98 8.56
C ALA A 43 3.98 13.83 8.60
N MET A 44 4.37 12.68 8.06
CA MET A 44 3.57 11.47 8.10
C MET A 44 4.46 10.28 8.44
N THR A 45 3.87 9.28 9.06
CA THR A 45 4.52 8.00 9.24
C THR A 45 3.51 6.91 8.96
N VAL A 46 3.90 5.94 8.13
CA VAL A 46 3.10 4.76 7.85
C VAL A 46 3.93 3.54 8.21
N THR A 47 3.37 2.70 9.07
CA THR A 47 4.00 1.44 9.49
C THR A 47 3.04 0.28 9.33
N MET A 48 3.54 -0.87 8.89
CA MET A 48 2.75 -2.10 8.80
C MET A 48 3.62 -3.34 8.95
N TRP A 49 3.00 -4.42 9.41
CA TRP A 49 3.54 -5.77 9.22
C TRP A 49 2.92 -6.38 7.97
N VAL A 50 3.75 -6.90 7.07
CA VAL A 50 3.29 -7.56 5.84
C VAL A 50 4.06 -8.84 5.60
N ARG A 51 3.36 -9.84 5.07
CA ARG A 51 3.95 -11.05 4.52
C ARG A 51 3.42 -11.28 3.13
N PHE A 52 4.32 -11.40 2.17
CA PHE A 52 3.96 -11.72 0.80
C PHE A 52 3.90 -13.23 0.64
N THR A 53 2.74 -13.77 0.31
CA THR A 53 2.58 -15.19 -0.06
C THR A 53 2.77 -15.42 -1.56
N SER A 54 2.54 -14.38 -2.36
CA SER A 54 2.77 -14.35 -3.81
C SER A 54 3.08 -12.92 -4.28
N ILE A 55 3.95 -12.77 -5.27
CA ILE A 55 4.25 -11.50 -5.95
C ILE A 55 4.29 -11.79 -7.45
N THR A 56 3.16 -11.61 -8.13
CA THR A 56 3.00 -11.95 -9.55
C THR A 56 3.03 -10.72 -10.46
N GLU A 57 2.55 -9.57 -10.00
CA GLU A 57 2.52 -8.36 -10.81
C GLU A 57 3.79 -7.53 -10.65
N LYS A 58 4.06 -6.68 -11.64
CA LYS A 58 5.16 -5.72 -11.59
C LYS A 58 4.95 -4.66 -10.49
N TRP A 59 3.72 -4.48 -10.02
CA TRP A 59 3.29 -3.41 -9.12
C TRP A 59 2.21 -3.90 -8.17
N HIS A 60 2.50 -3.93 -6.87
CA HIS A 60 1.52 -4.20 -5.82
C HIS A 60 1.45 -3.02 -4.85
N GLY A 61 0.28 -2.39 -4.72
CA GLY A 61 0.02 -1.40 -3.67
C GLY A 61 -0.36 -2.10 -2.37
N LEU A 62 0.28 -1.74 -1.26
CA LEU A 62 -0.04 -2.28 0.07
C LEU A 62 -0.92 -1.32 0.86
N PHE A 63 -0.54 -0.05 0.86
CA PHE A 63 -1.31 1.01 1.49
C PHE A 63 -1.03 2.33 0.78
N SER A 64 -2.07 3.12 0.59
CA SER A 64 -1.95 4.37 -0.16
C SER A 64 -3.00 5.37 0.27
N CYS A 65 -2.70 6.64 0.04
CA CYS A 65 -3.72 7.63 -0.22
C CYS A 65 -3.35 8.35 -1.50
N SER A 66 -4.08 8.05 -2.56
CA SER A 66 -3.84 8.63 -3.87
C SER A 66 -5.13 9.07 -4.53
N GLN A 67 -5.01 10.14 -5.31
CA GLN A 67 -6.01 10.55 -6.27
C GLN A 67 -5.56 10.06 -7.64
N ASN A 68 -6.47 9.46 -8.37
CA ASN A 68 -6.28 9.09 -9.77
C ASN A 68 -7.39 9.75 -10.59
N GLN A 69 -7.20 11.01 -10.94
CA GLN A 69 -8.14 11.80 -11.75
C GLN A 69 -7.51 12.12 -13.11
N GLY A 70 -7.11 11.08 -13.85
CA GLY A 70 -6.43 11.20 -15.13
C GLY A 70 -5.00 11.74 -14.97
N THR A 71 -4.68 12.87 -15.59
CA THR A 71 -3.34 13.48 -15.46
C THR A 71 -3.05 14.04 -14.07
N TYR A 72 -4.10 14.23 -13.26
CA TYR A 72 -3.98 14.63 -11.87
C TYR A 72 -3.85 13.40 -10.96
N GLU A 73 -2.61 12.95 -10.82
CA GLU A 73 -2.21 11.93 -9.85
C GLU A 73 -1.45 12.57 -8.70
N ARG A 74 -1.99 12.49 -7.48
CA ARG A 74 -1.37 13.06 -6.29
C ARG A 74 -1.51 12.12 -5.10
N GLY A 75 -0.60 12.26 -4.15
CA GLY A 75 -0.57 11.47 -2.93
C GLY A 75 0.59 10.51 -2.91
N TRP A 76 0.42 9.39 -2.21
CA TRP A 76 1.49 8.44 -1.94
C TRP A 76 1.01 7.00 -2.01
N ILE A 77 1.95 6.11 -2.33
CA ILE A 77 1.73 4.66 -2.41
C ILE A 77 2.91 3.98 -1.75
N PHE A 78 2.64 3.15 -0.74
CA PHE A 78 3.60 2.20 -0.20
C PHE A 78 3.31 0.82 -0.81
N GLY A 79 4.30 0.19 -1.43
CA GLY A 79 4.07 -1.03 -2.18
C GLY A 79 5.33 -1.79 -2.58
N VAL A 80 5.15 -2.75 -3.48
CA VAL A 80 6.23 -3.51 -4.09
C VAL A 80 6.25 -3.26 -5.59
N ARG A 81 7.42 -2.99 -6.13
CA ARG A 81 7.65 -2.86 -7.57
C ARG A 81 8.89 -3.66 -7.94
N GLN A 82 8.75 -4.53 -8.94
CA GLN A 82 9.86 -5.36 -9.43
C GLN A 82 10.59 -6.13 -8.31
N GLY A 83 9.83 -6.63 -7.32
CA GLY A 83 10.38 -7.39 -6.20
C GLY A 83 11.13 -6.56 -5.14
N ALA A 84 11.04 -5.24 -5.16
CA ALA A 84 11.56 -4.37 -4.10
C ALA A 84 10.43 -3.61 -3.40
N ILE A 85 10.58 -3.33 -2.11
CA ILE A 85 9.69 -2.42 -1.39
C ILE A 85 9.96 -0.99 -1.87
N ASN A 86 8.90 -0.24 -2.14
CA ASN A 86 9.00 1.12 -2.65
C ASN A 86 7.96 2.04 -1.99
N PHE A 87 8.36 3.28 -1.75
CA PHE A 87 7.47 4.36 -1.36
C PHE A 87 7.47 5.44 -2.45
N PHE A 88 6.30 5.70 -3.04
CA PHE A 88 6.10 6.70 -4.07
C PHE A 88 5.35 7.88 -3.49
N LEU A 89 5.83 9.10 -3.76
CA LEU A 89 5.19 10.34 -3.35
C LEU A 89 5.13 11.30 -4.53
N LYS A 90 3.94 11.88 -4.77
CA LYS A 90 3.72 12.91 -5.78
C LYS A 90 2.90 14.06 -5.18
N GLY A 91 3.61 15.15 -4.90
CA GLY A 91 3.04 16.39 -4.37
C GLY A 91 2.54 17.34 -5.47
N THR A 92 2.08 18.53 -5.08
CA THR A 92 1.55 19.54 -6.03
C THR A 92 2.63 20.30 -6.80
N GLY A 93 3.84 20.41 -6.25
CA GLY A 93 4.95 21.18 -6.84
C GLY A 93 5.71 20.48 -7.98
N SER A 94 5.44 19.21 -8.25
CA SER A 94 6.09 18.46 -9.35
C SER A 94 5.16 17.38 -9.90
N ASN A 95 5.31 17.06 -11.19
CA ASN A 95 4.62 15.95 -11.82
C ASN A 95 5.42 14.63 -11.76
N ALA A 96 6.67 14.66 -11.28
CA ALA A 96 7.48 13.48 -11.08
C ALA A 96 7.21 12.84 -9.71
N PHE A 97 7.34 11.51 -9.64
CA PHE A 97 7.35 10.80 -8.35
C PHE A 97 8.70 10.98 -7.67
N THR A 98 8.68 11.38 -6.40
CA THR A 98 9.78 11.07 -5.48
C THR A 98 9.63 9.61 -5.08
N THR A 99 10.67 8.81 -5.28
CA THR A 99 10.64 7.37 -5.02
C THR A 99 11.75 7.00 -4.06
N LEU A 100 11.40 6.28 -3.00
CA LEU A 100 12.34 5.56 -2.15
C LEU A 100 12.20 4.08 -2.44
N THR A 101 13.30 3.41 -2.72
CA THR A 101 13.34 1.98 -3.05
C THR A 101 14.28 1.28 -2.09
N ASP A 102 13.81 0.22 -1.46
CA ASP A 102 14.67 -0.66 -0.70
C ASP A 102 15.61 -1.45 -1.61
N SER A 103 16.87 -1.58 -1.22
CA SER A 103 17.90 -2.24 -2.03
C SER A 103 17.97 -3.75 -1.84
N LYS A 104 17.28 -4.30 -0.82
CA LYS A 104 17.40 -5.71 -0.43
C LYS A 104 16.39 -6.62 -1.11
N GLY A 105 15.37 -6.05 -1.75
CA GLY A 105 14.30 -6.81 -2.40
C GLY A 105 13.35 -7.45 -1.38
N THR A 106 12.42 -8.27 -1.89
CA THR A 106 11.43 -9.00 -1.09
C THR A 106 11.54 -10.50 -1.29
N ALA A 107 11.26 -11.25 -0.23
CA ALA A 107 11.18 -12.69 -0.22
C ALA A 107 9.76 -13.12 0.15
N LEU A 108 9.29 -14.20 -0.46
CA LEU A 108 8.00 -14.78 -0.13
C LEU A 108 8.04 -15.46 1.23
N ASN A 109 6.91 -15.47 1.92
CA ASN A 109 6.71 -16.10 3.22
C ASN A 109 7.55 -15.57 4.39
N HIS A 110 8.12 -14.37 4.23
CA HIS A 110 8.78 -13.64 5.30
C HIS A 110 7.89 -12.49 5.80
N TRP A 111 7.86 -12.30 7.12
CA TRP A 111 7.27 -11.12 7.74
C TRP A 111 8.23 -9.94 7.69
N TYR A 112 7.73 -8.81 7.20
CA TYR A 112 8.44 -7.55 7.14
C TYR A 112 7.74 -6.54 8.03
N HIS A 113 8.50 -5.83 8.86
CA HIS A 113 8.06 -4.56 9.43
C HIS A 113 8.48 -3.45 8.49
N LEU A 114 7.51 -2.83 7.85
CA LEU A 114 7.73 -1.73 6.92
C LEU A 114 7.44 -0.41 7.61
N ALA A 115 8.29 0.60 7.37
CA ALA A 115 8.10 1.96 7.84
C ALA A 115 8.51 2.95 6.74
N ALA A 116 7.67 3.96 6.52
CA ALA A 116 7.98 5.12 5.70
C ALA A 116 7.70 6.39 6.53
N LEU A 117 8.64 7.33 6.52
CA LEU A 117 8.62 8.60 7.25
C LEU A 117 8.97 9.76 6.32
#